data_AF-A0A0S8FQP8-F1
#
_entry.id   AF-A0A0S8FQP8-F1
#
_cell.length_a   1.000
_cell.length_b   1.000
_cell.length_c   1.000
_cell.angle_alpha   90.00
_cell.angle_beta   90.00
_cell.angle_gamma   90.00
#
_symmetry.space_group_name_H-M   'P 1'
#
loop_
_entity.id
_entity.type
_entity.pdbx_description
1 polymer ?
#
loop_
_entity_poly.entity_id
_entity_poly.type
_entity_poly.pdbx_seq_one_letter_code
_entity_poly.pdbx_strand_id
1 'polypeptide(L)'
;MTARIVHGAIVVGSVTMFAVFLFLRTRVTPEVAAGTARALRFFGYVLLVIPVLGSGLVRGRIPPRRRGSDPEEWWVTALPKAVVVWALAEGGGLAAMVLGWLTGDTTLLALGAAVALALLFVSRPSRLQSET
;
A
#
# COMPACT_ATOMS: atom_id res chain seq x y z
N MET A 1 -11.39 8.42 -16.16
CA MET A 1 -10.53 9.47 -15.56
C MET A 1 -10.37 9.31 -14.05
N THR A 2 -11.46 8.98 -13.34
CA THR A 2 -11.54 8.76 -11.89
C THR A 2 -10.46 7.84 -11.31
N ALA A 3 -10.18 6.71 -11.97
CA ALA A 3 -9.18 5.74 -11.50
C ALA A 3 -7.78 6.34 -11.31
N ARG A 4 -7.35 7.26 -12.20
CA ARG A 4 -6.03 7.90 -12.12
C ARG A 4 -5.97 8.90 -10.97
N ILE A 5 -7.08 9.60 -10.71
CA ILE A 5 -7.18 10.57 -9.61
C ILE A 5 -7.15 9.83 -8.27
N VAL A 6 -7.94 8.78 -8.12
CA VAL A 6 -7.99 7.97 -6.88
C VAL A 6 -6.63 7.33 -6.60
N HIS A 7 -6.03 6.67 -7.59
CA HIS A 7 -4.69 6.08 -7.44
C HIS A 7 -3.62 7.12 -7.11
N GLY A 8 -3.65 8.27 -7.82
CA GLY A 8 -2.72 9.38 -7.55
C GLY A 8 -2.85 9.92 -6.13
N ALA A 9 -4.08 10.09 -5.62
CA ALA A 9 -4.33 10.55 -4.27
C ALA A 9 -3.76 9.57 -3.22
N ILE A 10 -3.95 8.26 -3.41
CA ILE A 10 -3.41 7.21 -2.53
C ILE A 10 -1.87 7.22 -2.53
N VAL A 11 -1.25 7.36 -3.70
CA VAL A 11 0.21 7.44 -3.82
C VAL A 11 0.76 8.66 -3.08
N VAL A 12 0.17 9.84 -3.32
CA VAL A 12 0.58 11.08 -2.66
C VAL A 12 0.35 10.99 -1.14
N GLY A 13 -0.77 10.43 -0.71
CA GLY A 13 -1.07 10.16 0.70
C GLY A 13 0.00 9.27 1.34
N SER A 14 0.36 8.16 0.69
CA SER A 14 1.39 7.22 1.16
C SER A 14 2.76 7.89 1.30
N VAL A 15 3.18 8.69 0.31
CA VAL A 15 4.45 9.47 0.37
C VAL A 15 4.40 10.50 1.49
N THR A 16 3.29 11.20 1.65
CA THR A 16 3.10 12.21 2.69
C THR A 16 3.18 11.58 4.08
N MET A 17 2.50 10.45 4.29
CA MET A 17 2.55 9.71 5.56
C MET A 17 3.96 9.22 5.88
N PHE A 18 4.70 8.71 4.90
CA PHE A 18 6.10 8.34 5.10
C PHE A 18 6.95 9.53 5.55
N ALA A 19 6.82 10.69 4.88
CA ALA A 19 7.51 11.92 5.27
C ALA A 19 7.13 12.38 6.68
N VAL A 20 5.85 12.28 7.06
CA VAL A 20 5.37 12.58 8.41
C VAL A 20 6.02 11.65 9.44
N PHE A 21 6.11 10.34 9.20
CA PHE A 21 6.77 9.42 10.14
C PHE A 21 8.27 9.70 10.27
N LEU A 22 8.96 10.05 9.18
CA LEU A 22 10.36 10.48 9.23
C LEU A 22 10.51 11.76 10.08
N PHE A 23 9.63 12.74 9.88
CA PHE A 23 9.63 13.96 10.68
C PHE A 23 9.35 13.67 12.15
N LEU A 24 8.29 12.92 12.47
CA LEU A 24 7.92 12.57 13.83
C LEU A 24 9.06 11.86 14.56
N ARG A 25 9.84 11.04 13.86
CA ARG A 25 10.99 10.35 14.43
C ARG A 25 12.10 11.29 14.90
N THR A 26 12.24 12.47 14.30
CA THR A 26 13.19 13.49 14.75
C THR A 26 12.68 14.31 15.95
N ARG A 27 11.39 14.18 16.27
CA ARG A 27 10.70 15.00 17.29
C ARG A 27 10.22 14.20 18.49
N VAL A 28 9.91 12.92 18.28
CA VAL A 28 9.23 12.06 19.23
C VAL A 28 9.86 10.68 19.20
N THR A 29 10.29 10.21 20.36
CA THR A 29 10.73 8.82 20.57
C THR A 29 9.67 8.12 21.43
N PRO A 30 8.88 7.19 20.86
CA PRO A 30 7.89 6.47 21.62
C PRO A 30 8.54 5.58 22.68
N GLU A 31 8.03 5.61 23.90
CA GLU A 31 8.43 4.69 24.96
C GLU A 31 7.50 3.47 24.92
N VAL A 32 8.03 2.34 24.46
CA VAL A 32 7.31 1.06 24.42
C VAL A 32 8.10 0.03 25.21
N ALA A 33 7.44 -0.66 26.13
CA ALA A 33 8.07 -1.73 26.91
C ALA A 33 8.72 -2.78 25.98
N ALA A 34 9.92 -3.23 26.33
CA ALA A 34 10.75 -4.05 25.42
C ALA A 34 10.06 -5.33 24.91
N GLY A 35 9.27 -6.01 25.78
CA GLY A 35 8.49 -7.19 25.39
C GLY A 35 7.41 -6.86 24.36
N THR A 36 6.67 -5.77 24.57
CA THR A 36 5.66 -5.26 23.64
C THR A 36 6.29 -4.82 22.32
N ALA A 37 7.43 -4.12 22.37
CA ALA A 37 8.14 -3.68 21.17
C ALA A 37 8.56 -4.85 20.27
N ARG A 38 9.01 -5.97 20.86
CA ARG A 38 9.35 -7.19 20.10
C ARG A 38 8.13 -7.78 19.41
N ALA A 39 7.00 -7.89 20.11
CA ALA A 39 5.76 -8.40 19.54
C ALA A 39 5.27 -7.49 18.40
N LEU A 40 5.26 -6.16 18.60
CA LEU A 40 4.84 -5.19 17.59
C LEU A 40 5.72 -5.23 16.33
N ARG A 41 7.04 -5.37 16.48
CA ARG A 41 7.94 -5.54 15.32
C ARG A 41 7.60 -6.82 14.55
N PHE A 42 7.44 -7.94 15.26
CA PHE A 42 7.07 -9.21 14.63
C PHE A 42 5.75 -9.08 13.84
N PHE A 43 4.71 -8.52 14.46
CA PHE A 43 3.44 -8.27 13.77
C PHE A 43 3.61 -7.32 12.58
N GLY A 44 4.47 -6.31 12.68
CA GLY A 44 4.76 -5.40 11.58
C GLY A 44 5.34 -6.11 10.36
N TYR A 45 6.30 -7.01 10.54
CA TYR A 45 6.84 -7.81 9.43
C TYR A 45 5.81 -8.77 8.86
N VAL A 46 4.97 -9.40 9.70
CA VAL A 46 3.86 -10.25 9.22
C VAL A 46 2.85 -9.42 8.41
N LEU A 47 2.55 -8.21 8.85
CA LEU A 47 1.65 -7.27 8.17
C LEU A 47 2.19 -6.78 6.82
N LEU A 48 3.47 -6.94 6.51
CA LEU A 48 4.01 -6.70 5.16
C LEU A 48 3.67 -7.83 4.18
N VAL A 49 3.46 -9.05 4.66
CA VAL A 49 3.15 -10.22 3.81
C VAL A 49 1.70 -10.18 3.33
N ILE A 50 0.78 -9.81 4.22
CA ILE A 50 -0.66 -9.73 3.95
C ILE A 50 -1.00 -8.87 2.72
N PRO A 51 -0.52 -7.62 2.57
CA PRO A 51 -0.84 -6.79 1.41
C PRO A 51 -0.21 -7.35 0.14
N VAL A 52 0.96 -7.99 0.20
CA VAL A 52 1.58 -8.61 -0.99
C VAL A 52 0.73 -9.77 -1.52
N LEU A 53 0.35 -10.70 -0.64
CA LEU A 53 -0.49 -11.84 -1.02
C LEU A 53 -1.91 -11.41 -1.39
N GLY A 54 -2.52 -10.56 -0.57
CA GLY A 54 -3.87 -10.06 -0.75
C GLY A 54 -4.03 -9.26 -2.04
N SER A 55 -3.10 -8.33 -2.32
CA SER A 55 -3.12 -7.56 -3.56
C SER A 55 -2.95 -8.45 -4.79
N GLY A 56 -2.06 -9.46 -4.74
CA GLY A 56 -1.90 -10.43 -5.82
C GLY A 56 -3.18 -11.23 -6.09
N LEU A 57 -3.82 -11.75 -5.04
CA LEU A 57 -5.06 -12.52 -5.15
C LEU A 57 -6.22 -11.69 -5.70
N VAL A 58 -6.40 -10.45 -5.23
CA VAL A 58 -7.48 -9.58 -5.71
C VAL A 58 -7.20 -9.07 -7.12
N ARG A 59 -5.94 -8.72 -7.42
CA ARG A 59 -5.54 -8.29 -8.77
C ARG A 59 -5.78 -9.37 -9.81
N GLY A 60 -5.47 -10.64 -9.50
CA GLY A 60 -5.74 -11.77 -10.40
C GLY A 60 -7.22 -11.99 -10.71
N ARG A 61 -8.15 -11.36 -9.96
CA ARG A 61 -9.60 -11.39 -10.21
C ARG A 61 -10.12 -10.19 -10.99
N ILE A 62 -9.24 -9.28 -11.41
CA ILE A 62 -9.58 -8.15 -12.27
C ILE A 62 -9.50 -8.65 -13.72
N PRO A 63 -10.63 -8.68 -14.47
CA PRO A 63 -10.60 -9.15 -15.85
C PRO A 63 -9.75 -8.22 -16.72
N PRO A 64 -8.90 -8.76 -17.62
CA PRO A 64 -8.14 -7.93 -18.55
C PRO A 64 -9.09 -7.19 -19.49
N ARG A 65 -8.71 -5.98 -19.88
CA ARG A 65 -9.50 -5.18 -20.82
C ARG A 65 -9.44 -5.81 -22.23
N ARG A 66 -10.59 -6.09 -22.84
CA ARG A 66 -10.66 -6.59 -24.22
C ARG A 66 -10.14 -5.54 -25.19
N ARG A 67 -9.35 -5.95 -26.19
CA ARG A 67 -8.90 -5.03 -27.26
C ARG A 67 -10.12 -4.43 -27.97
N GLY A 68 -10.15 -3.11 -28.09
CA GLY A 68 -11.23 -2.36 -28.73
C GLY A 68 -12.41 -1.98 -27.83
N SER A 69 -12.46 -2.42 -26.56
CA SER A 69 -13.51 -1.98 -25.63
C SER A 69 -13.24 -0.57 -25.09
N ASP A 70 -14.32 0.18 -24.81
CA ASP A 70 -14.23 1.49 -24.17
C ASP A 70 -13.51 1.39 -22.80
N PRO A 71 -12.43 2.15 -22.58
CA PRO A 71 -11.73 2.18 -21.29
C PRO A 71 -12.61 2.61 -20.10
N GLU A 72 -13.56 3.51 -20.29
CA GLU A 72 -14.40 4.01 -19.19
C GLU A 72 -15.42 2.94 -18.75
N GLU A 73 -16.04 2.26 -19.71
CA GLU A 73 -16.96 1.13 -19.45
C GLU A 73 -16.27 0.01 -18.66
N TRP A 74 -15.03 -0.33 -18.99
CA TRP A 74 -14.25 -1.32 -18.24
C TRP A 74 -14.02 -0.88 -16.78
N TRP A 75 -13.68 0.40 -16.56
CA TRP A 75 -13.46 0.91 -15.21
C TRP A 75 -14.70 0.85 -14.33
N VAL A 76 -15.92 0.97 -14.87
CA VAL A 76 -17.16 0.85 -14.08
C VAL A 76 -17.20 -0.48 -13.31
N THR A 77 -16.73 -1.56 -13.93
CA THR A 77 -16.74 -2.91 -13.31
C THR A 77 -15.44 -3.24 -12.58
N ALA A 78 -14.29 -2.75 -13.05
CA ALA A 78 -12.98 -3.06 -12.50
C ALA A 78 -12.59 -2.17 -11.30
N LEU A 79 -13.10 -0.94 -11.23
CA LEU A 79 -12.68 0.07 -10.25
C LEU A 79 -12.84 -0.40 -8.80
N PRO A 80 -13.97 -1.01 -8.36
CA PRO A 80 -14.10 -1.46 -6.97
C PRO A 80 -13.01 -2.45 -6.56
N LYS A 81 -12.66 -3.41 -7.44
CA LYS A 81 -11.59 -4.38 -7.18
C LYS A 81 -10.22 -3.71 -7.18
N ALA A 82 -9.97 -2.77 -8.09
CA ALA A 82 -8.73 -2.01 -8.13
C ALA A 82 -8.53 -1.17 -6.86
N VAL A 83 -9.59 -0.54 -6.35
CA VAL A 83 -9.56 0.20 -5.08
C VAL A 83 -9.21 -0.72 -3.92
N VAL A 84 -9.74 -1.95 -3.86
CA VAL A 84 -9.35 -2.94 -2.84
C VAL A 84 -7.86 -3.28 -2.93
N VAL A 85 -7.33 -3.49 -4.14
CA VAL A 85 -5.89 -3.72 -4.35
C VAL A 85 -5.05 -2.55 -3.83
N TRP A 86 -5.45 -1.32 -4.15
CA TRP A 86 -4.74 -0.12 -3.71
C TRP A 86 -4.84 0.10 -2.20
N ALA A 87 -6.01 -0.12 -1.61
CA ALA A 87 -6.25 -0.02 -0.17
C ALA A 87 -5.47 -1.07 0.62
N LEU A 88 -5.33 -2.30 0.10
CA LEU A 88 -4.47 -3.31 0.70
C LEU A 88 -3.01 -2.86 0.70
N ALA A 89 -2.51 -2.35 -0.43
CA ALA A 89 -1.15 -1.85 -0.55
C ALA A 89 -0.87 -0.71 0.43
N GLU A 90 -1.74 0.30 0.47
CA GLU A 90 -1.62 1.45 1.36
C GLU A 90 -1.78 1.04 2.83
N GLY A 91 -2.84 0.31 3.17
CA GLY A 91 -3.15 -0.05 4.55
C GLY A 91 -2.08 -0.94 5.19
N GLY A 92 -1.58 -1.94 4.46
CA GLY A 92 -0.50 -2.79 4.97
C GLY A 92 0.82 -2.04 5.14
N GLY A 93 1.16 -1.16 4.21
CA GLY A 93 2.34 -0.31 4.32
C GLY A 93 2.24 0.71 5.46
N LEU A 94 1.09 1.37 5.63
CA LEU A 94 0.83 2.29 6.73
C LEU A 94 0.92 1.58 8.08
N ALA A 95 0.32 0.39 8.21
CA ALA A 95 0.43 -0.39 9.44
C ALA A 95 1.89 -0.71 9.78
N ALA A 96 2.69 -1.14 8.80
CA ALA A 96 4.12 -1.38 9.00
C ALA A 96 4.90 -0.10 9.35
N MET A 97 4.58 1.03 8.71
CA MET A 97 5.19 2.34 9.03
C MET A 97 4.88 2.78 10.47
N VAL A 98 3.63 2.65 10.91
CA VAL A 98 3.19 2.94 12.28
C VAL A 98 3.97 2.09 13.28
N LEU A 99 4.03 0.77 13.05
CA LEU A 99 4.73 -0.15 13.94
C LEU A 99 6.25 0.07 13.93
N GLY A 100 6.83 0.40 12.78
CA GLY A 100 8.23 0.79 12.65
C GLY A 100 8.54 2.06 13.45
N TRP A 101 7.70 3.09 13.34
CA TRP A 101 7.85 4.32 14.13
C TRP A 101 7.68 4.05 15.63
N LEU A 102 6.62 3.37 16.05
CA LEU A 102 6.34 3.03 17.46
C LEU A 102 7.47 2.25 18.12
N THR A 103 8.13 1.38 17.37
CA THR A 103 9.20 0.52 17.90
C THR A 103 10.60 1.06 17.64
N GLY A 104 10.72 2.23 17.00
CA GLY A 104 12.00 2.80 16.57
C GLY A 104 12.74 2.01 15.47
N ASP A 105 12.08 1.02 14.85
CA ASP A 105 12.65 0.19 13.79
C ASP A 105 12.62 0.93 12.44
N THR A 106 13.80 1.42 12.05
CA THR A 106 14.03 2.14 10.77
C THR A 106 13.68 1.28 9.56
N THR A 107 13.96 -0.01 9.66
CA THR A 107 13.93 -0.94 8.54
C THR A 107 12.49 -1.31 8.28
N LEU A 108 11.73 -1.62 9.32
CA LEU A 108 10.30 -1.86 9.21
C LEU A 108 9.56 -0.64 8.65
N LEU A 109 9.91 0.57 9.11
CA LEU A 109 9.33 1.82 8.62
C LEU A 109 9.61 2.00 7.12
N ALA A 110 10.88 1.89 6.70
CA ALA A 110 11.27 2.03 5.31
C ALA A 110 10.66 0.93 4.42
N LEU A 111 10.59 -0.31 4.88
CA LEU A 111 9.97 -1.42 4.17
C LEU A 111 8.45 -1.22 4.02
N GLY A 112 7.78 -0.67 5.03
CA GLY A 112 6.35 -0.30 4.94
C GLY A 112 6.08 0.64 3.77
N ALA A 113 6.86 1.71 3.66
CA ALA A 113 6.76 2.64 2.55
C ALA A 113 7.13 1.98 1.20
N ALA A 114 8.25 1.26 1.16
CA ALA A 114 8.75 0.63 -0.05
C ALA A 114 7.75 -0.39 -0.62
N VAL A 115 7.16 -1.25 0.24
CA VAL A 115 6.17 -2.24 -0.17
C VAL A 115 4.88 -1.57 -0.65
N ALA A 116 4.36 -0.56 0.07
CA ALA A 116 3.17 0.18 -0.37
C ALA A 116 3.38 0.77 -1.77
N LEU A 117 4.48 1.50 -1.95
CA LEU A 117 4.79 2.18 -3.21
C LEU A 117 5.06 1.19 -4.34
N ALA A 118 5.76 0.07 -4.07
CA ALA A 118 5.98 -0.98 -5.05
C ALA A 118 4.67 -1.61 -5.50
N LEU A 119 3.77 -1.95 -4.57
CA LEU A 119 2.46 -2.53 -4.87
C LEU A 119 1.56 -1.56 -5.63
N LEU A 120 1.56 -0.28 -5.23
CA LEU A 120 0.83 0.78 -5.95
C LEU A 120 1.40 1.00 -7.35
N PHE A 121 2.72 0.93 -7.53
CA PHE A 121 3.37 1.08 -8.82
C PHE A 121 3.04 -0.06 -9.78
N VAL A 122 3.11 -1.32 -9.32
CA VAL A 122 2.77 -2.47 -10.17
C VAL A 122 1.27 -2.54 -10.46
N SER A 123 0.43 -1.99 -9.57
CA SER A 123 -1.03 -1.95 -9.69
C SER A 123 -1.54 -0.61 -10.24
N ARG A 124 -0.68 0.18 -10.89
CA ARG A 124 -1.08 1.47 -11.46
C ARG A 124 -2.15 1.29 -12.54
N PRO A 125 -3.04 2.28 -12.76
CA PRO A 125 -4.16 2.20 -13.70
C PRO A 125 -3.77 1.72 -15.11
N SER A 126 -2.62 2.15 -15.64
CA SER A 126 -2.16 1.73 -16.97
C SER A 126 -1.73 0.28 -17.06
N ARG A 127 -1.22 -0.31 -15.96
CA ARG A 127 -0.80 -1.73 -15.93
C ARG A 127 -1.99 -2.67 -15.79
N LEU A 128 -2.99 -2.29 -15.01
CA LEU A 128 -4.22 -3.07 -14.86
C LEU A 128 -5.02 -3.18 -16.17
N GLN A 129 -4.86 -2.20 -17.07
CA GLN A 129 -5.48 -2.22 -18.39
C GLN A 129 -4.69 -2.99 -19.46
N SER A 130 -3.39 -3.25 -19.23
CA SER A 130 -2.45 -3.72 -20.25
C SER A 130 -2.07 -5.19 -20.12
N GLU A 131 -2.62 -5.94 -19.17
CA GLU A 131 -2.37 -7.38 -19.07
C GLU A 131 -3.09 -8.10 -20.22
N THR A 132 -2.35 -8.28 -21.30
CA THR A 132 -2.56 -9.22 -22.42
C THR A 132 -1.33 -10.07 -22.57
#